data_AF-A0A501PHZ3-F1
#
_entry.id   AF-A0A501PHZ3-F1
#
_cell.length_a   1.000
_cell.length_b   1.000
_cell.length_c   1.000
_cell.angle_alpha   90.00
_cell.angle_beta   90.00
_cell.angle_gamma   90.00
#
_symmetry.space_group_name_H-M   'P 1'
#
loop_
_entity.id
_entity.type
_entity.pdbx_description
1 polymer ?
#
loop_
_entity_poly.entity_id
_entity_poly.type
_entity_poly.pdbx_seq_one_letter_code
_entity_poly.pdbx_strand_id
1 'polypeptide(L)'
;MQIKLSTRIVILVADVAIKIPKLPVWKKRFWHYYLEGLRQNRNEIDWWERTHDGRLCPIKTHFLGGQILVMQRATQLTEQQFKEYFPHPSSLEEYFDNSYTYPDCELTTSYMPYEHKSDGFGLLSGKVIALDYGNDDLPNL
;
A
#
# COMPACT_ATOMS: atom_id res chain seq x y z
N MET A 1 -5.32 -3.38 18.05
CA MET A 1 -4.95 -4.66 17.38
C MET A 1 -3.74 -4.40 16.50
N GLN A 2 -2.73 -5.27 16.52
CA GLN A 2 -1.49 -5.12 15.74
C GLN A 2 -1.45 -6.16 14.63
N ILE A 3 -1.27 -5.73 13.38
CA ILE A 3 -1.04 -6.63 12.24
C ILE A 3 0.46 -6.55 11.91
N LYS A 4 1.10 -7.71 11.80
CA LYS A 4 2.54 -7.81 11.49
C LYS A 4 2.71 -8.02 9.99
N LEU A 5 3.20 -6.99 9.30
CA LEU A 5 3.78 -7.16 7.97
C LEU A 5 5.25 -7.57 8.11
N SER A 6 5.86 -8.10 7.05
CA SER A 6 7.22 -8.66 7.07
C SER A 6 8.27 -7.64 7.54
N THR A 7 8.18 -6.39 7.09
CA THR A 7 9.14 -5.29 7.33
C THR A 7 8.60 -4.17 8.24
N ARG A 8 7.27 -4.07 8.39
CA ARG A 8 6.57 -2.96 9.07
C ARG A 8 5.64 -3.45 10.17
N ILE A 9 5.38 -2.58 11.13
CA ILE A 9 4.34 -2.75 12.15
C ILE A 9 3.14 -1.90 11.74
N VAL A 10 1.95 -2.50 11.72
CA VAL A 10 0.70 -1.77 11.51
C VAL A 10 -0.09 -1.73 12.82
N ILE A 11 -0.36 -0.52 13.30
CA ILE A 11 -1.14 -0.26 14.51
C ILE A 11 -2.49 0.33 14.08
N LEU A 12 -3.58 -0.33 14.45
CA LEU A 12 -4.93 0.16 14.18
C LEU A 12 -5.45 0.95 15.39
N VAL A 13 -5.76 2.23 15.19
CA VAL A 13 -6.26 3.15 16.22
C VAL A 13 -7.46 3.91 15.67
N ALA A 14 -8.62 3.79 16.32
CA ALA A 14 -9.86 4.43 15.87
C ALA A 14 -10.12 4.19 14.36
N ASP A 15 -10.18 5.27 13.58
CA ASP A 15 -10.42 5.32 12.14
C ASP A 15 -9.12 5.41 11.31
N VAL A 16 -7.95 5.15 11.90
CA VAL A 16 -6.66 5.17 11.20
C VAL A 16 -5.85 3.89 11.38
N ALA A 17 -4.99 3.65 10.39
CA ALA A 17 -3.93 2.64 10.41
C ALA A 17 -2.58 3.34 10.37
N ILE A 18 -1.69 3.02 11.30
CA ILE A 18 -0.37 3.63 11.43
C ILE A 18 0.67 2.57 11.06
N LYS A 19 1.43 2.81 9.98
CA LYS A 19 2.52 1.94 9.53
C LYS A 19 3.86 2.53 9.98
N ILE A 20 4.66 1.73 10.66
CA ILE A 20 5.99 2.10 11.17
C ILE A 20 7.00 1.03 10.76
N PRO A 21 8.15 1.37 10.13
CA PRO A 21 9.21 0.41 9.86
C PRO A 21 9.69 -0.27 11.15
N LYS A 22 9.97 -1.57 11.11
CA LYS A 22 10.49 -2.27 12.29
C LYS A 22 11.84 -1.70 12.69
N LEU A 23 11.94 -1.15 13.89
CA LEU A 23 13.20 -0.61 14.41
C LEU A 23 14.28 -1.70 14.52
N PRO A 24 15.55 -1.35 14.27
CA PRO A 24 16.61 -2.31 14.34
C PRO A 24 16.92 -2.73 15.79
N VAL A 25 16.76 -4.02 16.09
CA VAL A 25 17.07 -4.57 17.42
C VAL A 25 18.52 -5.08 17.40
N TRP A 26 19.47 -4.23 17.82
CA TRP A 26 20.89 -4.50 18.19
C TRP A 26 21.78 -5.37 17.26
N LYS A 27 21.29 -5.85 16.10
CA LYS A 27 22.05 -6.68 15.14
C LYS A 27 22.06 -6.04 13.75
N LYS A 28 23.21 -6.06 13.07
CA LYS A 28 23.43 -5.45 11.74
C LYS A 28 22.39 -5.87 10.67
N ARG A 29 21.91 -7.11 10.72
CA ARG A 29 20.89 -7.64 9.79
C ARG A 29 19.52 -6.96 9.90
N PHE A 30 19.24 -6.24 10.99
CA PHE A 30 17.96 -5.57 11.19
C PHE A 30 17.86 -4.20 10.51
N TRP A 31 18.97 -3.54 10.19
CA TRP A 31 18.94 -2.29 9.44
C TRP A 31 18.33 -2.47 8.05
N HIS A 32 18.54 -3.63 7.43
CA HIS A 32 17.93 -3.97 6.15
C HIS A 32 16.39 -3.95 6.23
N TYR A 33 15.79 -4.57 7.26
CA TYR A 33 14.32 -4.56 7.44
C TYR A 33 13.77 -3.16 7.72
N TYR A 34 14.50 -2.35 8.49
CA TYR A 34 14.12 -0.98 8.76
C TYR A 34 14.16 -0.13 7.48
N LEU A 35 15.26 -0.18 6.72
CA LEU A 35 15.43 0.56 5.48
C LEU A 35 14.42 0.12 4.42
N GLU A 36 14.15 -1.18 4.33
CA GLU A 36 13.13 -1.71 3.40
C GLU A 36 11.72 -1.26 3.80
N GLY A 37 11.37 -1.31 5.09
CA GLY A 37 10.09 -0.79 5.55
C GLY A 37 9.95 0.73 5.33
N LEU A 38 11.04 1.48 5.48
CA LEU A 38 11.07 2.92 5.19
C LEU A 38 10.91 3.18 3.69
N ARG A 39 11.58 2.40 2.84
CA ARG A 39 11.46 2.47 1.38
C ARG A 39 10.03 2.20 0.93
N GLN A 40 9.40 1.14 1.44
CA GLN A 40 8.00 0.82 1.14
C GLN A 40 7.04 1.94 1.54
N ASN A 41 7.22 2.52 2.74
CA ASN A 41 6.39 3.65 3.16
C ASN A 41 6.59 4.89 2.26
N ARG A 42 7.81 5.15 1.77
CA ARG A 42 8.06 6.24 0.81
C ARG A 42 7.40 5.97 -0.53
N ASN A 43 7.50 4.75 -1.05
CA ASN A 43 6.85 4.40 -2.30
C ASN A 43 5.32 4.58 -2.18
N GLU A 44 4.69 4.18 -1.07
CA GLU A 44 3.27 4.47 -0.81
C GLU A 44 2.98 5.98 -0.86
N ILE A 45 3.80 6.79 -0.18
CA ILE A 45 3.66 8.26 -0.18
C ILE A 45 3.76 8.81 -1.60
N ASP A 46 4.80 8.45 -2.34
CA ASP A 46 5.05 8.96 -3.69
C ASP A 46 3.92 8.57 -4.65
N TRP A 47 3.45 7.32 -4.58
CA TRP A 47 2.31 6.86 -5.38
C TRP A 47 1.04 7.61 -5.05
N TRP A 48 0.73 7.79 -3.77
CA TRP A 48 -0.46 8.51 -3.34
C TRP A 48 -0.41 9.98 -3.73
N GLU A 49 0.69 10.67 -3.46
CA GLU A 49 0.86 12.10 -3.76
C GLU A 49 0.78 12.39 -5.27
N ARG A 50 1.20 11.45 -6.11
CA ARG A 50 1.13 11.59 -7.58
C ARG A 50 -0.24 11.27 -8.15
N THR A 51 -0.90 10.22 -7.64
CA THR A 51 -2.10 9.67 -8.28
C THR A 51 -3.40 10.09 -7.61
N HIS A 52 -3.41 10.18 -6.28
CA HIS A 52 -4.62 10.32 -5.46
C HIS A 52 -5.75 9.35 -5.89
N ASP A 53 -5.38 8.16 -6.37
CA ASP A 53 -6.35 7.24 -6.96
C ASP A 53 -7.31 6.68 -5.90
N GLY A 54 -8.61 6.75 -6.17
CA GLY A 54 -9.66 6.32 -5.23
C GLY A 54 -9.69 4.81 -4.95
N ARG A 55 -8.91 4.00 -5.67
CA ARG A 55 -8.69 2.57 -5.44
C ARG A 55 -7.50 2.32 -4.51
N LEU A 56 -6.68 3.33 -4.20
CA LEU A 56 -5.63 3.25 -3.18
C LEU A 56 -6.17 3.66 -1.82
N CYS A 57 -5.63 3.04 -0.77
CA CYS A 57 -5.95 3.44 0.59
C CYS A 57 -5.39 4.84 0.88
N PRO A 58 -6.25 5.82 1.23
CA PRO A 58 -5.82 7.20 1.39
C PRO A 58 -4.78 7.38 2.50
N ILE A 59 -3.71 8.10 2.19
CA ILE A 59 -2.75 8.58 3.18
C ILE A 59 -3.29 9.89 3.76
N LYS A 60 -3.50 9.91 5.07
CA LYS A 60 -3.93 11.12 5.80
C LYS A 60 -2.75 12.04 6.09
N THR A 61 -1.63 11.47 6.50
CA THR A 61 -0.40 12.20 6.81
C THR A 61 0.78 11.25 6.93
N HIS A 62 1.99 11.78 6.85
CA HIS A 62 3.24 11.06 7.07
C HIS A 62 4.26 11.95 7.77
N PHE A 63 5.24 11.32 8.43
CA PHE A 63 6.28 12.03 9.17
C PHE A 63 7.66 11.47 8.84
N LEU A 64 8.65 12.38 8.84
CA LEU A 64 10.07 12.09 8.68
C LEU A 64 10.38 11.24 7.42
N GLY A 65 9.68 11.53 6.33
CA GLY A 65 9.85 10.85 5.04
C GLY A 65 9.52 9.36 5.10
N GLY A 66 8.41 9.00 5.76
CA GLY A 66 7.89 7.63 5.81
C GLY A 66 8.23 6.83 7.06
N GLN A 67 8.86 7.41 8.09
CA GLN A 67 9.07 6.67 9.36
C GLN A 67 7.75 6.37 10.07
N ILE A 68 6.80 7.28 9.93
CA ILE A 68 5.42 7.08 10.39
C ILE A 68 4.53 7.43 9.21
N LEU A 69 3.72 6.47 8.80
CA LEU A 69 2.74 6.64 7.74
C LEU A 69 1.34 6.40 8.32
N VAL A 70 0.46 7.40 8.20
CA VAL A 70 -0.90 7.34 8.73
C VAL A 70 -1.89 7.28 7.57
N MET A 71 -2.61 6.17 7.51
CA MET A 71 -3.58 5.88 6.47
C MET A 71 -4.99 5.82 7.04
N GLN A 72 -5.98 6.08 6.20
CA GLN A 72 -7.38 5.81 6.54
C GLN A 72 -7.55 4.33 6.85
N ARG A 73 -8.22 4.00 7.96
CA ARG A 73 -8.48 2.60 8.29
C ARG A 73 -9.59 2.07 7.39
N ALA A 74 -9.32 0.91 6.80
CA ALA A 74 -10.28 0.11 6.06
C ALA A 74 -10.48 -1.24 6.74
N THR A 75 -11.60 -1.88 6.43
CA THR A 75 -11.89 -3.24 6.90
C THR A 75 -11.22 -4.21 5.94
N GLN A 76 -10.19 -4.91 6.39
CA GLN A 76 -9.48 -5.88 5.56
C GLN A 76 -10.45 -6.93 4.99
N LEU A 77 -10.28 -7.29 3.72
CA LEU A 77 -11.08 -8.33 3.09
C LEU A 77 -10.72 -9.70 3.68
N THR A 78 -11.74 -10.54 3.87
CA THR A 78 -11.53 -11.98 4.05
C THR A 78 -11.15 -12.63 2.73
N GLU A 79 -10.55 -13.82 2.77
CA GLU A 79 -10.25 -14.58 1.55
C GLU A 79 -11.52 -14.88 0.73
N GLN A 80 -12.64 -15.14 1.41
CA GLN A 80 -13.92 -15.35 0.75
C GLN A 80 -14.39 -14.07 0.05
N GLN A 81 -14.41 -12.93 0.74
CA GLN A 81 -14.80 -11.65 0.13
C GLN A 81 -13.88 -11.29 -1.04
N PHE A 82 -12.58 -11.53 -0.89
CA PHE A 82 -11.61 -11.29 -1.96
C PHE A 82 -11.95 -12.11 -3.22
N LYS A 83 -12.31 -13.40 -3.07
CA LYS A 83 -12.76 -14.24 -4.19
C LYS A 83 -14.12 -13.82 -4.77
N GLU A 84 -15.00 -13.25 -3.95
CA GLU A 84 -16.29 -12.72 -4.41
C GLU A 84 -16.09 -11.45 -5.25
N TYR A 85 -15.20 -10.55 -4.83
CA TYR A 85 -14.86 -9.34 -5.59
C TYR A 85 -14.01 -9.64 -6.83
N PHE A 86 -13.12 -10.63 -6.73
CA PHE A 86 -12.16 -10.98 -7.77
C PHE A 86 -12.21 -12.50 -8.07
N PRO A 87 -13.28 -12.98 -8.72
CA PRO A 87 -13.48 -14.42 -8.97
C PRO A 87 -12.45 -15.01 -9.93
N HIS A 88 -11.82 -14.17 -10.76
CA HIS A 88 -10.78 -14.55 -11.71
C HIS A 88 -9.57 -13.62 -11.58
N PRO A 89 -8.33 -14.11 -11.77
CA PRO A 89 -7.14 -13.25 -11.73
C PRO A 89 -7.25 -12.02 -12.66
N SER A 90 -7.83 -12.20 -13.84
CA SER A 90 -8.06 -11.12 -14.81
C SER A 90 -9.01 -10.03 -14.31
N SER A 91 -9.93 -10.33 -13.40
CA SER A 91 -10.85 -9.31 -12.84
C SER A 91 -10.15 -8.35 -11.88
N LEU A 92 -9.10 -8.83 -11.20
CA LEU A 92 -8.26 -7.99 -10.36
C LEU A 92 -7.38 -7.09 -11.23
N GLU A 93 -6.80 -7.66 -12.30
CA GLU A 93 -6.09 -6.89 -13.31
C GLU A 93 -7.02 -5.83 -13.90
N GLU A 94 -8.18 -6.17 -14.45
CA GLU A 94 -9.15 -5.22 -15.02
C GLU A 94 -9.56 -4.10 -14.04
N TYR A 95 -9.75 -4.42 -12.75
CA TYR A 95 -10.11 -3.42 -11.74
C TYR A 95 -9.00 -2.39 -11.51
N PHE A 96 -7.75 -2.83 -11.60
CA PHE A 96 -6.56 -2.01 -11.38
C PHE A 96 -5.88 -1.57 -12.68
N ASP A 97 -6.31 -2.09 -13.83
CA ASP A 97 -5.91 -1.76 -15.19
C ASP A 97 -6.59 -0.45 -15.57
N ASN A 98 -6.02 0.64 -15.05
CA ASN A 98 -6.08 1.90 -15.74
C ASN A 98 -4.64 2.24 -16.06
N SER A 99 -4.34 2.48 -17.34
CA SER A 99 -3.14 3.17 -17.76
C SER A 99 -3.02 4.45 -16.93
N TYR A 100 -2.10 4.46 -15.97
CA TYR A 100 -1.75 5.70 -15.31
C TYR A 100 -0.94 6.49 -16.31
N THR A 101 -1.56 7.52 -16.86
CA THR A 101 -0.81 8.57 -17.53
C THR A 101 -0.19 9.40 -16.42
N TYR A 102 1.11 9.23 -16.22
CA TYR A 102 1.86 10.18 -15.42
C TYR A 102 1.68 11.57 -16.04
N PRO A 103 1.29 12.60 -15.27
CA PRO A 103 1.04 13.93 -15.83
C PRO A 103 2.26 14.49 -16.59
N ASP A 104 3.46 14.06 -16.18
CA ASP A 104 4.74 14.55 -16.70
C ASP A 104 5.48 13.52 -17.59
N CYS A 105 4.83 12.42 -18.00
CA CYS A 105 5.49 11.40 -18.82
C CYS A 105 4.54 10.79 -19.86
N GLU A 106 5.00 10.76 -21.12
CA GLU A 106 4.29 10.13 -22.25
C GLU A 106 4.19 8.60 -22.14
N LEU A 107 4.84 7.98 -21.14
CA LEU A 107 4.71 6.56 -20.85
C LEU A 107 3.44 6.30 -20.05
N THR A 108 2.40 5.84 -20.74
CA THR A 108 1.28 5.13 -20.11
C THR A 108 1.76 3.75 -19.69
N THR A 109 2.14 3.58 -18.43
CA THR A 109 2.31 2.24 -17.86
C THR A 109 0.98 1.82 -17.24
N SER A 110 0.37 0.75 -17.74
CA SER A 110 -0.71 0.09 -17.02
C SER A 110 -0.12 -0.78 -15.90
N TYR A 111 0.37 -0.12 -14.86
CA TYR A 111 0.94 -0.82 -13.73
C TYR A 111 0.59 -0.12 -12.44
N MET A 112 -0.21 -0.79 -11.63
CA MET A 112 -0.53 -0.38 -10.28
C MET A 112 0.20 -1.34 -9.32
N PRO A 113 1.13 -0.85 -8.50
CA PRO A 113 2.01 -1.73 -7.72
C PRO A 113 1.33 -2.21 -6.45
N TYR A 114 0.40 -3.14 -6.55
CA TYR A 114 -0.26 -3.77 -5.39
C TYR A 114 0.19 -5.22 -5.21
N GLU A 115 0.04 -5.75 -4.01
CA GLU A 115 0.29 -7.18 -3.75
C GLU A 115 -0.94 -8.01 -4.13
N HIS A 116 -0.76 -9.04 -4.97
CA HIS A 116 -1.84 -9.97 -5.37
C HIS A 116 -2.19 -10.96 -4.25
N LYS A 117 -2.58 -10.45 -3.07
CA LYS A 117 -3.01 -11.23 -1.91
C LYS A 117 -4.20 -10.57 -1.25
N SER A 118 -5.12 -11.37 -0.73
CA SER A 118 -6.37 -10.89 -0.12
C SER A 118 -6.13 -9.92 1.05
N ASP A 119 -5.07 -10.13 1.82
CA ASP A 119 -4.70 -9.29 2.95
C ASP A 119 -4.13 -7.91 2.53
N GLY A 120 -3.80 -7.75 1.24
CA GLY A 120 -3.46 -6.47 0.61
C GLY A 120 -4.67 -5.60 0.26
N PHE A 121 -5.90 -6.04 0.51
CA PHE A 121 -7.13 -5.31 0.14
C PHE A 121 -8.07 -5.11 1.32
N GLY A 122 -8.89 -4.05 1.23
CA GLY A 122 -9.91 -3.74 2.24
C GLY A 122 -11.09 -2.98 1.68
N LEU A 123 -12.15 -2.90 2.48
CA LEU A 123 -13.33 -2.10 2.25
C LEU A 123 -13.22 -0.77 2.99
N LEU A 124 -13.36 0.31 2.23
CA LEU A 124 -13.49 1.67 2.74
C LEU A 124 -14.72 2.30 2.12
N SER A 125 -15.71 2.66 2.95
CA SER A 125 -16.97 3.25 2.50
C SER A 125 -17.67 2.44 1.40
N GLY A 126 -17.63 1.11 1.51
CA GLY A 126 -18.24 0.17 0.55
C GLY A 126 -17.45 -0.05 -0.74
N LYS A 127 -16.28 0.57 -0.90
CA LYS A 127 -15.38 0.39 -2.05
C LYS A 127 -14.21 -0.50 -1.68
N VAL A 128 -13.83 -1.39 -2.59
CA VAL A 128 -12.59 -2.17 -2.47
C VAL A 128 -11.41 -1.26 -2.79
N ILE A 129 -10.39 -1.31 -1.93
CA ILE A 129 -9.17 -0.51 -2.06
C ILE A 129 -7.94 -1.35 -1.75
N ALA A 130 -6.81 -1.00 -2.37
CA ALA A 130 -5.50 -1.56 -2.06
C ALA A 130 -4.94 -0.93 -0.77
N LEU A 131 -4.61 -1.75 0.22
CA LEU A 131 -4.07 -1.35 1.52
C LEU A 131 -2.54 -1.26 1.54
N ASP A 132 -1.88 -2.01 0.67
CA ASP A 132 -0.43 -2.03 0.50
C ASP A 132 -0.13 -1.84 -0.98
N TYR A 133 0.65 -0.81 -1.29
CA TYR A 133 0.98 -0.43 -2.65
C TYR A 133 2.39 0.18 -2.74
N GLY A 134 2.94 0.30 -3.94
CA GLY A 134 4.31 0.79 -4.15
C GLY A 134 5.39 -0.29 -3.94
N ASN A 135 5.04 -1.57 -4.16
CA ASN A 135 5.96 -2.70 -3.99
C ASN A 135 7.17 -2.69 -4.95
N ASP A 136 7.02 -2.05 -6.11
CA ASP A 136 8.12 -1.83 -7.05
C ASP A 136 8.52 -0.36 -7.05
N ASP A 137 9.81 -0.12 -7.28
CA ASP A 137 10.32 1.22 -7.50
C ASP A 137 9.56 1.81 -8.70
N LEU A 138 9.10 3.05 -8.55
CA LEU A 138 8.62 3.81 -9.71
C LEU A 138 9.70 3.71 -10.80
N PRO A 139 9.33 3.44 -12.07
CA PRO A 139 10.33 3.50 -13.13
C PRO A 139 11.06 4.84 -13.02
N ASN A 140 12.39 4.78 -12.93
CA ASN A 140 13.21 5.99 -12.79
C ASN A 140 12.82 6.97 -13.91
N LEU A 141 12.15 8.06 -13.53
CA LEU A 141 11.86 9.21 -14.38
C LEU A 141 13.14 10.04 -14.55
#